data_AF-A0A355GPM0-F1
#
_entry.id   AF-A0A355GPM0-F1
#
_cell.length_a   1.000
_cell.length_b   1.000
_cell.length_c   1.000
_cell.angle_alpha   90.00
_cell.angle_beta   90.00
_cell.angle_gamma   90.00
#
_symmetry.space_group_name_H-M   'P 1'
#
loop_
_entity.id
_entity.type
_entity.pdbx_description
1 polymer ?
#
loop_
_entity_poly.entity_id
_entity_poly.type
_entity_poly.pdbx_seq_one_letter_code
_entity_poly.pdbx_strand_id
1 'polypeptide(L)' 'QKSANALEVRDMTGNVYEWCFDKHPSYTTRRICRGGSWGGVASYLRIGKITFGTPDYTYSGWGFRFVRTQ' A
#
# COMPACT_ATOMS: atom_id res chain seq x y z
N GLN A 1 -15.48 -5.14 8.22
CA GLN A 1 -14.14 -4.52 8.34
C GLN A 1 -13.28 -5.43 9.21
N LYS A 2 -11.99 -5.61 8.88
CA LYS A 2 -11.13 -6.56 9.61
C LYS A 2 -10.70 -5.99 10.97
N SER A 3 -10.33 -6.88 11.90
CA SER A 3 -9.75 -6.51 13.19
C SER A 3 -8.45 -5.72 12.99
N ALA A 4 -8.17 -4.83 13.93
CA ALA A 4 -6.91 -4.10 13.96
C ALA A 4 -5.72 -5.02 14.28
N ASN A 5 -4.52 -4.60 13.91
CA ASN A 5 -3.28 -5.24 14.37
C ASN A 5 -2.96 -4.84 15.82
N ALA A 6 -1.84 -5.35 16.35
CA ALA A 6 -1.37 -5.03 17.71
C ALA A 6 -1.05 -3.53 17.95
N LEU A 7 -1.00 -2.72 16.90
CA LEU A 7 -0.80 -1.26 16.95
C LEU A 7 -2.11 -0.50 16.72
N GLU A 8 -3.25 -1.19 16.81
CA GLU A 8 -4.59 -0.63 16.58
C GLU A 8 -4.84 -0.08 15.16
N VAL A 9 -3.99 -0.46 14.19
CA VAL A 9 -4.13 -0.05 12.80
C VAL A 9 -4.92 -1.09 12.01
N ARG A 10 -5.97 -0.63 11.31
CA ARG A 10 -6.84 -1.45 10.46
C ARG A 10 -6.45 -1.34 8.99
N ASP A 11 -6.86 -2.36 8.24
CA ASP A 11 -6.77 -2.40 6.77
C ASP A 11 -5.34 -2.27 6.23
N MET A 12 -4.34 -2.67 7.03
CA MET A 12 -2.94 -2.75 6.60
C MET A 12 -2.68 -3.89 5.60
N THR A 13 -3.64 -4.80 5.41
CA THR A 13 -3.57 -5.91 4.44
C THR A 13 -4.92 -6.11 3.72
N GLY A 14 -4.97 -5.65 2.47
CA GLY A 14 -6.15 -5.65 1.61
C GLY A 14 -6.84 -4.28 1.60
N ASN A 15 -8.11 -4.25 1.21
CA ASN A 15 -8.86 -3.02 0.90
C ASN A 15 -8.25 -2.29 -0.32
N VAL A 16 -7.20 -1.49 -0.13
CA VAL A 16 -6.52 -0.76 -1.20
C VAL A 16 -5.02 -0.78 -1.00
N TYR A 17 -4.26 -0.75 -2.10
CA TYR A 17 -2.83 -0.47 -2.04
C TYR A 17 -2.63 0.95 -1.51
N GLU A 18 -1.69 1.13 -0.61
CA GLU A 18 -1.38 2.45 -0.03
C GLU A 18 -0.09 2.98 -0.64
N TRP A 19 -0.17 4.16 -1.27
CA TRP A 19 1.00 4.90 -1.75
C TRP A 19 1.97 5.26 -0.63
N CYS A 20 3.27 5.13 -0.88
CA CYS A 20 4.35 5.56 0.01
C CYS A 20 5.24 6.61 -0.66
N PHE A 21 5.94 7.41 0.15
CA PHE A 21 6.88 8.41 -0.37
C PHE A 21 8.11 7.79 -1.03
N ASP A 22 8.50 6.56 -0.64
CA ASP A 22 9.68 5.88 -1.17
C ASP A 22 9.60 5.64 -2.69
N LYS A 23 10.74 5.81 -3.37
CA LYS A 23 10.90 5.46 -4.78
C LYS A 23 11.31 4.00 -4.92
N HIS A 24 10.93 3.37 -6.03
CA HIS A 24 11.45 2.04 -6.34
C HIS A 24 12.96 2.13 -6.66
N PRO A 25 13.81 1.24 -6.10
CA PRO A 25 15.27 1.36 -6.21
C PRO A 25 15.77 1.31 -7.65
N SER A 26 15.19 0.44 -8.48
CA SER A 26 15.55 0.32 -9.90
C SER A 26 14.71 1.20 -10.84
N TYR A 27 13.61 1.77 -10.35
CA TYR A 27 12.66 2.55 -11.16
C TYR A 27 12.34 3.83 -10.41
N THR A 28 13.29 4.77 -10.42
CA THR A 28 13.25 5.99 -9.60
C THR A 28 12.11 6.95 -9.95
N THR A 29 11.47 6.76 -11.11
CA THR A 29 10.25 7.47 -11.53
C THR A 29 8.98 6.89 -10.92
N ARG A 30 9.05 5.74 -10.23
CA ARG A 30 7.90 5.05 -9.63
C ARG A 30 7.95 5.10 -8.11
N ARG A 31 6.78 5.20 -7.48
CA ARG A 31 6.64 5.17 -6.01
C ARG A 31 6.20 3.81 -5.55
N ILE A 32 6.65 3.42 -4.36
CA ILE A 32 6.26 2.17 -3.71
C ILE A 32 4.81 2.26 -3.25
N CYS A 33 4.07 1.14 -3.37
CA CYS A 33 2.82 0.94 -2.67
C CYS A 33 2.85 -0.37 -1.86
N ARG A 34 2.07 -0.42 -0.78
CA ARG A 34 2.02 -1.53 0.17
C ARG A 34 0.58 -1.99 0.42
N GLY A 35 0.40 -3.10 1.14
CA GLY A 35 -0.89 -3.50 1.70
C GLY A 35 -1.75 -4.43 0.84
N GLY A 36 -1.68 -4.34 -0.49
CA GLY A 36 -2.58 -5.13 -1.36
C GLY A 36 -3.95 -4.49 -1.52
N SER A 37 -4.77 -4.98 -2.44
CA SER A 37 -6.13 -4.44 -2.68
C SER A 37 -7.18 -5.53 -2.70
N TRP A 38 -8.46 -5.14 -2.72
CA TRP A 38 -9.63 -6.04 -2.75
C TRP A 38 -9.63 -7.04 -3.92
N GLY A 39 -9.00 -6.69 -5.05
CA GLY A 39 -8.88 -7.56 -6.24
C GLY A 39 -7.58 -8.38 -6.30
N GLY A 40 -6.72 -8.28 -5.29
CA GLY A 40 -5.42 -8.94 -5.26
C GLY A 40 -5.46 -10.36 -4.69
N VAL A 41 -4.55 -11.21 -5.15
CA VAL A 41 -4.34 -12.55 -4.57
C VAL A 41 -3.73 -12.46 -3.17
N ALA A 42 -3.93 -13.50 -2.34
CA ALA A 42 -3.44 -13.54 -0.96
C ALA A 42 -1.92 -13.30 -0.82
N SER A 43 -1.12 -13.70 -1.81
CA SER A 43 0.33 -13.48 -1.79
C SER A 43 0.74 -12.00 -1.84
N TYR A 44 -0.17 -11.12 -2.27
CA TYR A 44 0.01 -9.67 -2.27
C TYR A 44 -0.32 -8.99 -0.95
N LEU A 45 -0.96 -9.72 -0.03
CA LEU A 45 -1.32 -9.23 1.31
C LEU A 45 -0.17 -9.39 2.33
N ARG A 46 0.97 -9.94 1.91
CA ARG A 46 2.15 -10.09 2.77
C ARG A 46 2.73 -8.72 3.11
N ILE A 47 3.08 -8.50 4.39
CA ILE A 47 3.63 -7.23 4.89
C ILE A 47 4.85 -6.75 4.08
N GLY A 48 5.73 -7.69 3.69
CA GLY A 48 6.92 -7.40 2.89
C GLY A 48 6.69 -7.26 1.39
N LYS A 49 5.46 -7.48 0.89
CA LYS A 49 5.20 -7.33 -0.55
C LYS A 49 5.18 -5.85 -0.91
N ILE A 50 6.02 -5.50 -1.86
CA ILE A 50 5.99 -4.20 -2.53
C ILE A 50 5.33 -4.32 -3.90
N THR A 51 4.59 -3.29 -4.27
CA THR A 51 4.25 -2.96 -5.66
C THR A 51 4.67 -1.52 -5.95
N PHE A 52 4.54 -1.05 -7.17
CA PHE A 52 4.95 0.30 -7.54
C PHE A 52 4.21 0.80 -8.78
N GLY A 53 4.00 2.11 -8.85
CA GLY A 53 3.34 2.79 -9.97
C GLY A 53 3.97 4.14 -10.27
N THR A 54 3.67 4.69 -11.44
CA THR A 54 4.03 6.08 -11.75
C THR A 54 3.15 7.04 -10.93
N PRO A 55 3.66 8.20 -10.48
CA PRO A 55 2.93 9.11 -9.59
C PRO A 55 1.58 9.62 -10.12
N ASP A 56 1.40 9.59 -11.44
CA ASP A 56 0.19 9.98 -12.16
C ASP A 56 -0.81 8.82 -12.33
N TYR A 57 -0.44 7.60 -11.94
CA TYR A 57 -1.29 6.43 -12.07
C TYR A 57 -2.41 6.42 -11.03
N THR A 58 -3.65 6.23 -11.50
CA THR A 58 -4.84 6.10 -10.64
C THR A 58 -5.55 4.79 -10.92
N TYR A 59 -5.96 4.10 -9.86
CA TYR A 59 -6.72 2.85 -9.94
C TYR A 59 -7.67 2.75 -8.75
N SER A 60 -8.85 2.15 -8.95
CA SER A 60 -9.88 2.05 -7.91
C SER A 60 -9.47 1.23 -6.68
N GLY A 61 -8.43 0.40 -6.81
CA GLY A 61 -7.82 -0.33 -5.70
C GLY A 61 -6.59 0.37 -5.09
N TRP A 62 -6.28 1.62 -5.43
CA TRP A 62 -5.14 2.38 -4.89
C TRP A 62 -5.65 3.58 -4.09
N GLY A 63 -5.05 3.79 -2.93
CA GLY A 63 -5.33 4.87 -2.00
C GLY A 63 -4.08 5.25 -1.23
N PHE A 64 -4.26 5.82 -0.05
CA PHE A 64 -3.17 6.26 0.80
C PHE A 64 -3.64 6.36 2.25
N ARG A 65 -2.68 6.52 3.15
CA ARG A 65 -2.91 6.75 4.57
C ARG A 65 -2.10 7.96 5.00
N PHE A 66 -2.74 8.84 5.78
CA PHE A 66 -2.03 9.97 6.36
C PHE A 66 -1.07 9.49 7.45
N VAL A 67 0.08 10.15 7.50
CA VAL A 67 1.04 10.04 8.58
C VAL A 67 1.39 11.45 9.03
N ARG A 68 1.59 11.64 10.33
CA ARG A 68 2.11 12.89 10.90
C ARG A 68 3.33 12.57 11.76
N THR A 69 4.24 13.53 11.86
CA THR A 69 5.22 13.51 12.94
C THR A 69 4.49 13.68 14.27
N GLN A 70 5.04 13.11 15.34
CA GLN A 70 4.53 13.37 16.69
C GLN A 70 4.70 14.85 17.02
#